data_AF-A0A952IPA1-F1
#
_entry.id   AF-A0A952IPA1-F1
#
_cell.length_a   1.000
_cell.length_b   1.000
_cell.length_c   1.000
_cell.angle_alpha   90.00
_cell.angle_beta   90.00
_cell.angle_gamma   90.00
#
_symmetry.space_group_name_H-M   'P 1'
#
loop_
_entity.id
_entity.type
_entity.pdbx_description
1 polymer ?
#
loop_
_entity_poly.entity_id
_entity_poly.type
_entity_poly.pdbx_seq_one_letter_code
_entity_poly.pdbx_strand_id
1 'polypeptide(L)'
;MKFLYTAWFRDTALSEGDNHYEWSACIMINAPTEREAKEWGDYLAMQRVVQSQSIYLFNATLENAGSWPRKKIQNVPKVDYGEQISGLQIGW
;
A
#
# COMPACT_ATOMS: atom_id res chain seq x y z
N MET A 1 3.45 15.23 7.31
CA MET A 1 4.70 14.62 6.81
C MET A 1 4.35 13.60 5.75
N LYS A 2 5.24 13.28 4.81
CA LYS A 2 4.94 12.33 3.73
C LYS A 2 5.71 11.04 3.90
N PHE A 3 4.99 9.93 3.86
CA PHE A 3 5.55 8.60 3.98
C PHE A 3 5.17 7.77 2.76
N LEU A 4 6.07 6.91 2.31
CA LEU A 4 5.81 5.91 1.29
C LEU A 4 5.50 4.59 2.02
N TYR A 5 4.26 4.14 1.92
CA TYR A 5 3.81 2.86 2.41
C TYR A 5 3.83 1.85 1.26
N THR A 6 4.47 0.70 1.45
CA THR A 6 4.53 -0.38 0.46
C THR A 6 3.95 -1.64 1.07
N ALA A 7 2.80 -2.09 0.59
CA ALA A 7 2.20 -3.37 0.97
C ALA A 7 2.54 -4.44 -0.06
N TRP A 8 2.87 -5.64 0.42
CA TRP A 8 3.11 -6.82 -0.39
C TRP A 8 2.01 -7.84 -0.18
N PHE A 9 1.34 -8.18 -1.28
CA PHE A 9 0.22 -9.09 -1.31
C PHE A 9 0.60 -10.36 -2.04
N ARG A 10 -0.08 -11.45 -1.66
CA ARG A 10 -0.03 -12.71 -2.37
C ARG A 10 -1.44 -13.24 -2.60
N ASP A 11 -1.69 -13.76 -3.79
CA ASP A 11 -2.95 -14.42 -4.14
C ASP A 11 -2.78 -15.94 -4.14
N THR A 12 -3.40 -16.61 -3.16
CA THR A 12 -3.34 -18.06 -3.01
C THR A 12 -4.14 -18.84 -4.06
N ALA A 13 -4.98 -18.16 -4.85
CA ALA A 13 -5.68 -18.80 -5.97
C ALA A 13 -4.77 -18.97 -7.20
N LEU A 14 -3.60 -18.33 -7.22
CA LEU A 14 -2.63 -18.40 -8.31
C LEU A 14 -1.46 -19.32 -7.95
N SER A 15 -0.82 -19.89 -8.97
CA SER A 15 0.39 -20.70 -8.81
C SER A 15 1.64 -19.82 -8.63
N GLU A 16 2.66 -20.30 -7.94
CA GLU A 16 3.90 -19.54 -7.68
C GLU A 16 4.66 -19.07 -8.94
N GLY A 17 4.42 -19.71 -10.09
CA GLY A 17 4.97 -19.29 -11.38
C GLY A 17 4.21 -18.16 -12.07
N ASP A 18 3.09 -17.71 -11.51
CA ASP A 18 2.28 -16.62 -12.06
C ASP A 18 2.86 -15.26 -11.65
N ASN A 19 2.99 -14.34 -12.60
CA ASN A 19 3.48 -12.98 -12.34
C ASN A 19 2.55 -12.16 -11.43
N HIS A 20 1.32 -12.63 -11.22
CA HIS A 20 0.34 -12.04 -10.33
C HIS A 20 0.21 -12.79 -9.00
N TYR A 21 0.97 -13.86 -8.79
CA TYR A 21 1.00 -14.57 -7.50
C TYR A 21 1.41 -13.64 -6.37
N GLU A 22 2.40 -12.79 -6.60
CA GLU A 22 2.88 -11.78 -5.66
C GLU A 22 3.01 -10.43 -6.35
N TRP A 23 2.58 -9.38 -5.66
CA TRP A 23 2.77 -8.01 -6.11
C TRP A 23 2.86 -7.06 -4.92
N SER A 24 3.41 -5.87 -5.19
CA SER A 24 3.39 -4.77 -4.24
C SER A 24 2.51 -3.63 -4.72
N ALA A 25 1.97 -2.90 -3.74
CA ALA A 25 1.27 -1.65 -3.98
C ALA A 25 1.89 -0.56 -3.09
N CYS A 26 2.11 0.61 -3.70
CA CYS A 26 2.73 1.74 -3.05
C CYS A 26 1.72 2.88 -2.89
N ILE A 27 1.71 3.51 -1.72
CA ILE A 27 0.86 4.66 -1.41
C ILE A 27 1.68 5.73 -0.72
N MET A 28 1.51 6.98 -1.12
CA MET A 28 2.08 8.12 -0.42
C MET A 28 1.06 8.65 0.58
N ILE A 29 1.34 8.47 1.86
CA ILE A 29 0.45 8.86 2.94
C ILE A 29 0.95 10.17 3.54
N ASN A 30 0.09 11.18 3.57
CA ASN A 30 0.35 12.41 4.30
C ASN A 30 -0.26 12.31 5.70
N ALA A 31 0.59 12.20 6.72
CA ALA A 31 0.18 12.03 8.11
C ALA A 31 1.02 12.90 9.07
N PRO A 32 0.51 13.27 10.25
CA PRO A 32 1.28 14.01 11.25
C PRO A 32 2.49 13.22 11.77
N THR A 33 2.33 11.91 11.98
CA THR A 33 3.36 11.02 12.53
C THR A 33 3.59 9.76 11.67
N GLU A 34 4.76 9.14 11.84
CA GLU A 34 5.09 7.85 11.20
C GLU A 34 4.13 6.74 11.64
N ARG A 35 3.77 6.71 12.92
CA ARG A 35 2.81 5.75 13.49
C ARG A 35 1.45 5.84 12.79
N GLU A 36 0.89 7.04 12.68
CA GLU A 36 -0.40 7.26 12.01
C GLU A 36 -0.34 6.87 10.53
N ALA A 37 0.78 7.13 9.85
CA ALA A 37 0.96 6.69 8.47
C ALA A 37 0.96 5.16 8.36
N LYS A 38 1.63 4.46 9.28
CA LYS A 38 1.66 2.99 9.33
C LYS A 38 0.28 2.41 9.60
N GLU A 39 -0.39 2.91 10.64
CA GLU A 39 -1.74 2.47 11.03
C GLU A 39 -2.74 2.65 9.89
N TRP A 40 -2.67 3.79 9.18
CA TRP A 40 -3.53 4.05 8.04
C TRP A 40 -3.21 3.18 6.82
N GLY A 41 -1.93 3.01 6.50
CA GLY A 41 -1.51 2.10 5.43
C GLY A 41 -1.96 0.66 5.67
N ASP A 42 -1.78 0.17 6.91
CA ASP A 42 -2.22 -1.16 7.32
C ASP A 42 -3.73 -1.30 7.24
N TYR A 43 -4.48 -0.29 7.68
CA TYR A 43 -5.93 -0.25 7.55
C TYR A 43 -6.37 -0.42 6.09
N LEU A 44 -5.81 0.39 5.17
CA LEU A 44 -6.14 0.32 3.75
C LEU A 44 -5.76 -1.04 3.13
N ALA A 45 -4.57 -1.55 3.46
CA ALA A 45 -4.12 -2.85 2.97
C ALA A 45 -5.01 -4.00 3.48
N MET A 46 -5.43 -3.94 4.74
CA MET A 46 -6.36 -4.93 5.31
C MET A 46 -7.75 -4.84 4.71
N GLN A 47 -8.24 -3.65 4.32
CA GLN A 47 -9.49 -3.55 3.58
C GLN A 47 -9.44 -4.33 2.26
N ARG A 48 -8.30 -4.29 1.54
CA ARG A 48 -8.10 -5.09 0.31
C ARG A 48 -8.16 -6.59 0.60
N VAL A 49 -7.49 -7.04 1.66
CA VAL A 49 -7.53 -8.44 2.11
C VAL A 49 -8.96 -8.88 2.44
N VAL A 50 -9.70 -8.09 3.23
CA VAL A 50 -11.08 -8.42 3.63
C VAL A 50 -12.05 -8.51 2.44
N GLN A 51 -11.78 -7.77 1.35
CA GLN A 51 -12.59 -7.79 0.14
C GLN A 51 -12.30 -8.99 -0.78
N SER A 52 -11.30 -9.81 -0.48
CA SER A 52 -10.94 -11.00 -1.26
C SER A 52 -10.86 -12.25 -0.39
N GLN A 53 -11.14 -13.41 -0.97
CA GLN A 53 -11.03 -14.69 -0.27
C GLN A 53 -9.65 -15.34 -0.42
N SER A 54 -8.84 -14.89 -1.39
CA SER A 54 -7.57 -15.53 -1.75
C SER A 54 -6.34 -14.65 -1.52
N ILE A 55 -6.55 -13.33 -1.42
CA ILE A 55 -5.48 -12.35 -1.22
C ILE A 55 -5.17 -12.23 0.27
N TYR A 56 -3.88 -12.24 0.62
CA TYR A 56 -3.43 -11.87 1.96
C TYR A 56 -2.23 -10.92 1.92
N LEU A 57 -2.13 -10.08 2.94
CA LEU A 57 -1.01 -9.19 3.19
C LEU A 57 0.07 -9.97 3.94
N PHE A 58 1.26 -10.10 3.38
CA PHE A 58 2.35 -10.85 4.01
C PHE A 58 3.50 -9.95 4.47
N ASN A 59 3.63 -8.75 3.93
CA ASN A 59 4.62 -7.78 4.38
C ASN A 59 4.14 -6.34 4.11
N ALA A 60 4.59 -5.40 4.94
CA ALA A 60 4.37 -3.99 4.73
C ALA A 60 5.56 -3.17 5.27
N THR A 61 6.03 -2.22 4.48
CA THR A 61 7.09 -1.29 4.88
C THR A 61 6.59 0.15 4.83
N LEU A 62 7.20 0.99 5.67
CA LEU A 62 6.96 2.41 5.67
C LEU A 62 8.31 3.13 5.60
N GLU A 63 8.43 4.07 4.68
CA GLU A 63 9.65 4.83 4.45
C GLU A 63 9.34 6.33 4.42
N ASN A 64 10.31 7.16 4.77
CA ASN A 64 10.18 8.60 4.55
C ASN A 64 10.16 8.88 3.04
N ALA A 65 9.12 9.54 2.53
CA ALA A 65 8.99 9.81 1.10
C ALA A 65 10.10 10.75 0.58
N GLY A 66 10.72 11.55 1.46
CA GLY A 66 11.86 12.41 1.15
C GLY A 66 13.14 11.64 0.81
N SER A 67 13.24 10.36 1.18
CA SER A 67 14.38 9.50 0.86
C SER A 67 14.39 9.02 -0.60
N TRP A 68 13.29 9.21 -1.32
CA TRP A 68 13.13 8.72 -2.70
C TRP A 68 13.26 9.84 -3.73
N PRO A 69 13.88 9.58 -4.90
CA PRO A 69 13.90 10.54 -6.00
C PRO A 69 12.47 10.89 -6.44
N ARG A 70 12.15 12.19 -6.54
CA ARG A 70 10.79 12.67 -6.89
C ARG A 70 10.22 12.00 -8.14
N LYS A 71 11.04 11.75 -9.17
CA LYS A 71 10.63 11.07 -10.41
C LYS A 71 10.13 9.63 -10.20
N LYS A 72 10.59 8.94 -9.15
CA LYS A 72 10.19 7.55 -8.83
C LYS A 72 8.83 7.50 -8.12
N ILE A 73 8.51 8.52 -7.33
CA ILE A 73 7.29 8.56 -6.50
C ILE A 73 6.22 9.53 -7.03
N GLN A 74 6.45 10.16 -8.19
CA GLN A 74 5.53 11.19 -8.72
C GLN A 74 4.15 10.65 -9.09
N ASN A 75 4.09 9.39 -9.53
CA ASN A 75 2.86 8.70 -9.98
C ASN A 75 2.25 7.81 -8.89
N VAL A 76 2.85 7.76 -7.70
CA VAL A 76 2.31 6.98 -6.59
C VAL A 76 1.04 7.69 -6.09
N PRO A 77 -0.07 6.96 -5.90
CA PRO A 77 -1.30 7.51 -5.32
C PRO A 77 -1.04 8.20 -3.99
N LYS A 78 -1.73 9.32 -3.76
CA LYS A 78 -1.57 10.13 -2.56
C LYS A 78 -2.87 10.13 -1.78
N VAL A 79 -2.77 9.98 -0.48
CA VAL A 79 -3.91 9.98 0.44
C VAL A 79 -3.53 10.72 1.71
N ASP A 80 -4.47 11.51 2.25
CA ASP A 80 -4.32 12.08 3.58
C ASP A 80 -4.76 11.06 4.65
N TYR A 81 -4.13 11.12 5.83
CA TYR A 81 -4.56 10.29 6.96
C TYR A 81 -6.06 10.49 7.26
N GLY A 82 -6.81 9.38 7.30
CA GLY A 82 -8.25 9.38 7.57
C GLY A 82 -9.14 9.71 6.37
N GLU A 83 -8.58 9.99 5.20
CA GLU A 83 -9.34 10.22 3.96
C GLU A 83 -9.82 8.89 3.37
N GLN A 84 -11.13 8.75 3.13
CA GLN A 84 -11.64 7.58 2.42
C GLN A 84 -11.18 7.58 0.96
N ILE A 85 -10.46 6.53 0.57
CA ILE A 85 -9.99 6.30 -0.79
C ILE A 85 -10.41 4.89 -1.24
N SER A 86 -10.87 4.74 -2.48
CA SER A 86 -11.24 3.43 -3.00
C SER A 86 -10.02 2.61 -3.41
N GLY A 87 -10.12 1.28 -3.38
CA GLY A 87 -9.02 0.41 -3.81
C GLY A 87 -8.57 0.65 -5.26
N LEU A 88 -9.52 0.98 -6.14
CA LEU A 88 -9.24 1.34 -7.53
C LEU A 88 -8.33 2.58 -7.65
N GLN A 89 -8.51 3.56 -6.76
CA GLN A 89 -7.68 4.77 -6.73
C GLN A 89 -6.30 4.53 -6.14
N ILE A 90 -6.16 3.51 -5.30
CA ILE A 90 -4.89 3.06 -4.74
C ILE A 90 -4.09 2.23 -5.77
N GLY A 91 -4.76 1.66 -6.76
CA GLY A 91 -4.12 0.92 -7.85
C GLY A 91 -3.78 -0.53 -7.49
N TRP A 92 -4.61 -1.15 -6.65
CA TRP A 92 -4.57 -2.60 -6.38
C TRP A 92 -5.83 -3.34 -6.83
#